data_AF-A0AA87IME1-F1
#
_entry.id   AF-A0AA87IME1-F1
#
_cell.length_a   1.000
_cell.length_b   1.000
_cell.length_c   1.000
_cell.angle_alpha   90.00
_cell.angle_beta   90.00
_cell.angle_gamma   90.00
#
_symmetry.space_group_name_H-M   'P 1'
#
loop_
_entity.id
_entity.type
_entity.pdbx_description
1 polymer ?
#
loop_
_entity_poly.entity_id
_entity_poly.type
_entity_poly.pdbx_seq_one_letter_code
_entity_poly.pdbx_strand_id
1 'polypeptide(L)'
;MDFLYFPEDKSEYIPGIISVVIIFILSVLIVRLLVKASHKQVKQLEEQGYPVVYKDGFDSEKSDEDIVNPQEAVHKVNEEKAARNKSKS
;
A
#
# COMPACT_ATOMS: atom_id res chain seq x y z
N MET A 1 -26.93 -31.66 -16.23
CA MET A 1 -25.67 -31.48 -15.50
C MET A 1 -24.68 -30.94 -16.49
N ASP A 2 -24.31 -29.66 -16.38
CA ASP A 2 -23.27 -29.09 -17.24
C ASP A 2 -21.94 -29.62 -16.72
N PHE A 3 -21.40 -30.61 -17.43
CA PHE A 3 -20.04 -31.07 -17.20
C PHE A 3 -19.12 -29.91 -17.53
N LEU A 4 -18.26 -29.54 -16.58
CA LEU A 4 -17.09 -28.72 -16.88
C LEU A 4 -16.34 -29.41 -18.02
N TYR A 5 -16.34 -28.78 -19.21
CA TYR A 5 -15.58 -29.28 -20.34
C TYR A 5 -14.11 -29.03 -20.03
N PHE A 6 -13.45 -30.07 -19.54
CA PHE A 6 -12.02 -30.06 -19.39
C PHE A 6 -11.44 -30.60 -20.70
N PRO A 7 -10.70 -29.80 -21.47
CA PRO A 7 -9.96 -30.33 -22.62
C PRO A 7 -9.11 -31.53 -22.20
N GLU A 8 -9.16 -32.57 -23.04
CA GLU A 8 -8.35 -33.77 -22.87
C GLU A 8 -6.85 -33.44 -22.92
N ASP A 9 -6.48 -32.45 -23.73
CA ASP A 9 -5.13 -31.91 -23.80
C ASP A 9 -4.94 -30.70 -22.86
N LYS A 10 -4.03 -30.84 -21.89
CA LYS A 10 -3.69 -29.78 -20.94
C LYS A 10 -3.05 -28.56 -21.59
N SER A 11 -2.56 -28.69 -22.81
CA SER A 11 -1.95 -27.59 -23.57
C SER A 11 -2.92 -26.42 -23.79
N GLU A 12 -4.23 -26.68 -23.86
CA GLU A 12 -5.25 -25.66 -24.10
C GLU A 12 -5.44 -24.70 -22.91
N TYR A 13 -5.00 -25.07 -21.70
CA TYR A 13 -4.99 -24.17 -20.53
C TYR A 13 -3.79 -23.22 -20.47
N ILE A 14 -2.72 -23.53 -21.18
CA ILE A 14 -1.49 -22.73 -21.20
C ILE A 14 -1.76 -21.24 -21.54
N PRO A 15 -2.55 -20.88 -22.58
CA PRO A 15 -2.85 -19.48 -22.87
C PRO A 15 -3.60 -18.76 -21.73
N GLY A 16 -4.44 -19.48 -20.98
CA GLY A 16 -5.13 -18.95 -19.82
C GLY A 16 -4.17 -18.62 -18.67
N ILE A 17 -3.25 -19.54 -18.36
CA ILE A 17 -2.25 -19.35 -17.30
C ILE A 17 -1.31 -18.20 -17.65
N ILE A 18 -0.88 -18.10 -18.90
CA ILE A 18 -0.04 -16.98 -19.39
C ILE A 18 -0.75 -15.64 -19.18
N SER A 19 -2.04 -15.56 -19.54
CA SER A 19 -2.84 -14.34 -19.36
C SER A 19 -2.91 -13.92 -17.88
N VAL A 20 -3.15 -14.88 -16.98
CA VAL A 20 -3.20 -14.62 -15.53
C VAL A 20 -1.86 -14.12 -15.02
N VAL A 21 -0.76 -14.77 -15.42
CA VAL A 21 0.59 -14.37 -15.01
C VAL A 21 0.93 -12.96 -15.50
N ILE A 22 0.60 -12.62 -16.74
CA ILE A 22 0.85 -11.28 -17.30
C ILE A 22 0.08 -10.21 -16.52
N ILE A 23 -1.22 -10.42 -16.29
CA ILE A 23 -2.06 -9.47 -15.54
C ILE A 23 -1.56 -9.32 -14.10
N PHE A 24 -1.16 -10.43 -13.47
CA PHE A 24 -0.61 -10.41 -12.12
C PHE A 24 0.68 -9.58 -12.03
N ILE A 25 1.61 -9.81 -12.95
CA ILE A 25 2.87 -9.04 -13.02
C ILE A 25 2.56 -7.56 -13.25
N LEU A 26 1.68 -7.24 -14.20
CA LEU A 26 1.25 -5.86 -14.47
C LEU A 26 0.63 -5.21 -13.23
N SER A 27 -0.26 -5.90 -12.53
CA SER A 27 -0.89 -5.41 -11.30
C SER A 27 0.15 -5.05 -10.25
N VAL A 28 1.12 -5.95 -9.98
CA VAL A 28 2.20 -5.70 -9.02
C VAL A 28 3.06 -4.50 -9.44
N LEU A 29 3.38 -4.37 -10.73
CA LEU A 29 4.13 -3.23 -11.24
C LEU A 29 3.37 -1.91 -11.08
N ILE A 30 2.08 -1.89 -11.41
CA ILE A 30 1.22 -0.71 -11.28
C ILE A 30 1.16 -0.27 -9.81
N VAL A 31 0.90 -1.20 -8.88
CA VAL A 31 0.85 -0.89 -7.45
C VAL A 31 2.19 -0.35 -6.98
N ARG A 32 3.32 -0.95 -7.39
CA ARG A 32 4.65 -0.42 -7.04
C ARG A 32 4.90 0.99 -7.56
N LEU A 33 4.52 1.27 -8.80
CA LEU A 33 4.66 2.60 -9.39
C LEU A 33 3.79 3.63 -8.66
N LEU A 34 2.54 3.26 -8.34
CA LEU A 34 1.60 4.12 -7.64
C LEU A 34 2.10 4.47 -6.23
N VAL A 35 2.57 3.48 -5.46
CA VAL A 35 3.14 3.70 -4.12
C VAL A 35 4.35 4.63 -4.22
N LYS A 36 5.28 4.37 -5.15
CA LYS A 36 6.46 5.22 -5.34
C LYS A 36 6.11 6.67 -5.70
N ALA A 37 5.10 6.86 -6.55
CA ALA A 37 4.60 8.18 -6.90
C ALA A 37 3.91 8.88 -5.71
N SER A 38 3.19 8.12 -4.87
CA SER A 38 2.53 8.62 -3.66
C SER A 38 3.54 9.16 -2.65
N HIS A 39 4.64 8.45 -2.39
CA HIS A 39 5.68 8.91 -1.44
C HIS A 39 6.24 10.29 -1.82
N LYS A 40 6.40 10.58 -3.12
CA LYS A 40 6.87 11.89 -3.58
C LYS A 40 5.85 13.00 -3.30
N GLN A 41 4.55 12.72 -3.43
CA GLN A 41 3.50 13.68 -3.14
C GLN A 41 3.40 13.98 -1.65
N VAL A 42 3.44 12.94 -0.82
CA VAL A 42 3.39 13.07 0.63
C VAL A 42 4.58 13.87 1.17
N LYS A 43 5.79 13.63 0.66
CA LYS A 43 6.95 14.41 1.10
C LYS A 43 6.77 15.91 0.81
N GLN A 44 6.21 16.26 -0.34
CA GLN A 44 5.93 17.66 -0.68
C GLN A 44 4.85 18.27 0.24
N LEU A 45 3.83 17.50 0.62
CA LEU A 45 2.80 17.94 1.58
C LEU A 45 3.39 18.20 2.97
N GLU A 46 4.31 17.33 3.44
CA GLU A 46 5.02 17.52 4.71
C GLU A 46 5.88 18.78 4.68
N GLU A 47 6.59 19.04 3.57
CA GLU A 47 7.36 20.28 3.37
C GLU A 47 6.47 21.54 3.37
N GLN A 48 5.22 21.42 2.93
CA GLN A 48 4.23 22.51 2.96
C GLN A 48 3.57 22.70 4.34
N GLY A 49 3.97 21.91 5.35
CA GLY A 49 3.46 22.03 6.71
C GLY A 49 2.14 21.29 6.97
N TYR A 50 1.68 20.47 6.02
CA TYR A 50 0.54 19.60 6.26
C TYR A 50 0.99 18.35 7.03
N PRO A 51 0.27 17.97 8.11
CA PRO A 51 0.57 16.73 8.80
C PRO A 51 0.19 15.55 7.91
N VAL A 52 1.17 14.70 7.59
CA VAL A 52 0.91 13.48 6.81
C VAL A 52 1.16 12.25 7.66
N VAL A 53 0.09 11.49 7.90
CA VAL A 53 0.13 10.19 8.59
C VAL A 53 0.27 9.11 7.53
N TYR A 54 1.48 8.58 7.36
CA TYR A 54 1.67 7.36 6.58
C TYR A 54 1.28 6.16 7.44
N LYS A 55 0.39 5.32 6.92
CA LYS A 55 0.13 3.98 7.45
C LYS A 55 0.97 3.03 6.59
N ASP A 56 2.22 2.79 7.00
CA ASP A 56 3.03 1.77 6.36
C ASP A 56 2.35 0.41 6.57
N GLY A 57 2.10 -0.29 5.48
CA GLY A 57 1.20 -1.44 5.41
C GLY A 57 1.70 -2.73 6.06
N PHE A 58 2.55 -2.66 7.09
CA PHE A 58 3.04 -3.84 7.81
C PHE A 58 3.22 -3.65 9.32
N ASP A 59 2.54 -2.67 9.93
CA ASP A 59 2.49 -2.58 11.40
C ASP A 59 1.05 -2.88 11.84
N SER A 60 0.81 -4.12 12.27
CA SER A 60 -0.48 -4.60 12.79
C SER A 60 -0.79 -4.08 14.20
N GLU A 61 -0.21 -2.95 14.59
CA GLU A 61 -0.28 -2.43 15.95
C GLU A 61 -0.63 -0.94 15.91
N LYS A 62 -1.86 -0.63 15.52
CA LYS A 62 -2.52 0.59 15.96
C LYS A 62 -3.85 0.25 16.57
N SER A 63 -3.99 0.65 17.83
CA SER A 63 -5.21 0.64 18.63
C SER A 63 -6.34 1.35 17.90
N ASP A 64 -7.55 0.79 17.99
CA ASP A 64 -8.76 1.28 17.32
C ASP A 64 -9.05 2.78 17.54
N GLU A 65 -8.49 3.41 18.58
CA GLU A 65 -8.65 4.83 18.88
C GLU A 65 -8.08 5.78 17.82
N ASP A 66 -6.99 5.42 17.13
CA ASP A 66 -6.40 6.25 16.07
C ASP A 66 -7.27 6.30 14.81
N ILE A 67 -8.16 5.31 14.62
CA ILE A 67 -9.12 5.26 13.51
C ILE A 67 -10.34 6.15 13.82
N VAL A 68 -10.71 6.25 15.10
CA VAL A 68 -11.86 7.06 15.57
C VAL A 68 -11.51 8.54 15.66
N ASN A 69 -10.24 8.90 15.93
CA ASN A 69 -9.80 10.30 16.02
C ASN A 69 -8.53 10.61 15.18
N PRO A 70 -8.69 10.89 13.87
CA PRO A 70 -7.58 11.16 12.97
C PRO A 70 -6.71 12.38 13.36
N GLN A 71 -7.28 13.36 14.07
CA GLN A 71 -6.55 14.55 14.52
C GLN A 71 -5.58 14.24 15.66
N GLU A 72 -5.93 13.31 16.55
CA GLU A 72 -5.08 12.95 17.67
C GLU A 72 -3.89 12.09 17.23
N ALA A 73 -4.12 11.16 16.29
CA ALA A 73 -3.05 10.40 15.66
C ALA A 73 -2.03 11.33 14.95
N VAL A 74 -2.52 12.37 14.28
CA VAL A 74 -1.69 13.43 13.67
C VAL A 74 -0.84 14.14 14.73
N HIS A 75 -1.42 14.52 15.86
CA HIS A 75 -0.71 15.24 16.92
C HIS A 75 0.39 14.39 17.55
N LYS A 76 0.09 13.13 17.90
CA LYS A 76 1.04 12.18 18.48
C LYS A 76 2.24 11.94 17.56
N VAL A 77 1.98 11.74 16.27
CA VAL A 77 3.04 11.51 15.26
C VAL A 77 3.92 12.76 15.09
N ASN A 78 3.33 13.95 15.09
CA ASN A 78 4.09 15.21 15.02
C ASN A 78 4.97 15.42 16.27
N GLU A 79 4.45 15.13 17.46
CA GLU A 79 5.23 15.20 18.71
C GLU A 79 6.39 14.20 18.73
N GLU A 80 6.15 12.96 18.28
CA GLU A 80 7.18 11.93 18.16
C GLU A 80 8.29 12.35 17.18
N LYS A 81 7.90 12.84 15.99
CA LYS A 81 8.87 13.34 14.99
C LYS A 81 9.66 14.54 15.53
N ALA A 82 9.02 15.47 16.24
CA ALA A 82 9.69 16.62 16.85
C ALA A 82 10.68 16.21 17.95
N ALA A 83 10.32 15.22 18.78
CA ALA A 83 11.21 14.64 19.79
C ALA A 83 12.41 13.93 19.14
N ARG A 84 12.18 13.18 18.06
CA ARG A 84 13.23 12.46 17.33
C ARG A 84 14.22 13.40 16.64
N ASN A 85 13.75 14.55 16.14
CA ASN A 85 14.61 15.55 15.51
C ASN A 85 15.45 16.33 16.55
N LYS A 86 14.89 16.60 17.74
CA LYS A 86 15.64 17.19 18.87
C LYS A 86 16.73 16.25 19.41
N SER A 87 16.51 14.93 19.39
CA SER A 87 17.50 13.94 19.83
C SER A 87 18.66 13.74 18.83
N LYS A 88 18.52 14.20 17.59
CA LYS A 88 19.56 14.11 16.55
C LYS A 88 20.37 15.41 16.38
N SER A 89 20.01 16.48 17.08
CA SER A 89 20.71 17.77 17.09
C SER A 89 21.64 17.93 18.29
#